data_AF-R9J2F5-F1
#
_entry.id   AF-R9J2F5-F1
#
_cell.length_a   1.000
_cell.length_b   1.000
_cell.length_c   1.000
_cell.angle_alpha   90.00
_cell.angle_beta   90.00
_cell.angle_gamma   90.00
#
_symmetry.space_group_name_H-M   'P 1'
#
loop_
_entity.id
_entity.type
_entity.pdbx_description
1 polymer ?
#
loop_
_entity_poly.entity_id
_entity_poly.type
_entity_poly.pdbx_seq_one_letter_code
_entity_poly.pdbx_strand_id
1 'polypeptide(L)' 'MKITFAEDGWSEYLYWQTQDKKILKKINQLLLSIERDGALQGIGKPEPLK' A
#
# COMPACT_ATOMS: atom_id res chain seq x y z
N MET A 1 11.94 -2.01 -6.06
CA MET A 1 12.26 -0.93 -5.10
C MET A 1 12.30 -1.50 -3.68
N LYS A 2 12.94 -0.83 -2.71
CA LYS A 2 12.91 -1.24 -1.30
C LYS A 2 11.69 -0.60 -0.63
N ILE A 3 10.73 -1.39 -0.16
CA ILE A 3 9.57 -0.90 0.60
C ILE A 3 9.97 -0.84 2.07
N THR A 4 9.73 0.30 2.71
CA THR A 4 10.00 0.51 4.14
C THR A 4 8.68 0.78 4.83
N PHE A 5 8.41 0.05 5.91
CA PHE A 5 7.23 0.24 6.75
C PHE A 5 7.66 0.87 8.07
N ALA A 6 6.82 1.76 8.60
CA ALA A 6 6.83 2.08 10.03
C ALA A 6 6.31 0.87 10.82
N GLU A 7 6.61 0.79 12.12
CA GLU A 7 6.26 -0.38 12.96
C GLU A 7 4.75 -0.66 13.00
N ASP A 8 3.95 0.40 13.09
CA ASP A 8 2.49 0.36 13.05
C ASP A 8 1.99 -0.12 11.68
N GLY A 9 2.50 0.47 10.59
CA GLY A 9 2.14 0.07 9.23
C GLY A 9 2.54 -1.37 8.91
N TRP A 10 3.66 -1.87 9.43
CA TRP A 10 4.05 -3.26 9.30
C TRP A 10 3.10 -4.20 10.05
N SER A 11 2.72 -3.84 11.27
CA SER A 11 1.79 -4.62 12.09
C SER A 11 0.41 -4.71 11.44
N GLU A 12 -0.11 -3.61 10.90
CA GLU A 12 -1.37 -3.61 10.13
C GLU A 12 -1.27 -4.44 8.84
N TYR A 13 -0.15 -4.32 8.12
CA TYR A 13 0.07 -5.12 6.92
C TYR A 13 0.05 -6.62 7.23
N LEU A 14 0.70 -7.06 8.32
CA LEU A 14 0.67 -8.45 8.78
C LEU A 14 -0.73 -8.89 9.23
N TYR A 15 -1.45 -8.04 9.96
CA TYR A 15 -2.84 -8.31 10.36
C TYR A 15 -3.69 -8.66 9.15
N TRP A 16 -3.65 -7.85 8.08
CA TRP A 16 -4.44 -8.09 6.86
C TRP A 16 -4.09 -9.39 6.14
N GLN A 17 -2.88 -9.94 6.30
CA GLN A 17 -2.53 -11.25 5.73
C GLN A 17 -3.37 -12.41 6.31
N THR A 18 -3.77 -12.28 7.57
CA THR A 18 -4.53 -13.32 8.27
C THR A 18 -6.04 -13.08 8.22
N GLN A 19 -6.47 -11.82 8.17
CA GLN A 19 -7.89 -11.46 8.28
C GLN A 19 -8.59 -11.35 6.93
N ASP A 20 -8.04 -10.60 5.98
CA ASP A 20 -8.68 -10.41 4.67
C ASP A 20 -7.64 -10.23 3.54
N LYS A 21 -7.49 -11.30 2.76
CA LYS A 21 -6.59 -11.33 1.61
C LYS A 21 -7.00 -10.36 0.49
N LYS A 22 -8.27 -9.93 0.42
CA LYS A 22 -8.71 -8.91 -0.55
C LYS A 22 -8.11 -7.55 -0.22
N ILE A 23 -8.09 -7.18 1.06
CA ILE A 23 -7.46 -5.95 1.53
C ILE A 23 -5.95 -6.02 1.30
N LEU A 24 -5.30 -7.14 1.66
CA LEU A 24 -3.88 -7.35 1.37
C LEU A 24 -3.55 -7.18 -0.12
N LYS A 25 -4.36 -7.79 -1.00
CA LYS A 25 -4.16 -7.69 -2.44
C LYS A 25 -4.31 -6.23 -2.91
N LYS A 26 -5.28 -5.48 -2.38
CA LYS A 26 -5.46 -4.06 -2.70
C LYS A 26 -4.25 -3.24 -2.28
N ILE A 27 -3.73 -3.43 -1.07
CA ILE A 27 -2.51 -2.74 -0.59
C ILE A 27 -1.35 -3.01 -1.54
N ASN A 28 -1.12 -4.27 -1.91
CA ASN A 28 -0.04 -4.64 -2.83
C ASN A 28 -0.22 -4.05 -4.23
N GLN A 29 -1.45 -3.95 -4.73
CA GLN A 29 -1.73 -3.29 -6.00
C GLN A 29 -1.44 -1.78 -5.96
N LEU A 30 -1.77 -1.11 -4.84
CA LEU A 30 -1.46 0.31 -4.66
C LEU A 30 0.06 0.53 -4.61
N LEU A 31 0.79 -0.29 -3.84
CA LEU A 31 2.26 -0.22 -3.74
C LEU A 31 2.94 -0.39 -5.11
N LEU A 32 2.49 -1.38 -5.89
CA LEU A 32 3.01 -1.60 -7.25
C LEU A 32 2.68 -0.45 -8.21
N SER A 33 1.49 0.13 -8.13
CA SER A 33 1.13 1.27 -8.97
C SER A 33 1.91 2.53 -8.59
N ILE A 34 2.15 2.77 -7.30
CA ILE A 34 3.00 3.89 -6.85
C ILE A 34 4.43 3.73 -7.38
N GLU A 35 4.97 2.50 -7.39
CA GLU A 35 6.30 2.22 -7.93
C GLU A 35 6.36 2.44 -9.45
N ARG A 36 5.35 1.99 -10.20
CA ARG A 36 5.35 2.05 -11.67
C ARG A 36 4.94 3.41 -12.22
N ASP A 37 3.86 3.96 -11.69
CA ASP A 37 3.14 5.12 -12.24
C ASP A 37 3.51 6.41 -11.48
N GLY A 38 3.96 6.29 -10.23
CA GLY A 38 4.32 7.42 -9.36
C GLY A 38 3.23 7.77 -8.35
N ALA A 39 3.64 8.46 -7.27
CA ALA A 39 2.80 8.66 -6.08
C ALA A 39 1.46 9.40 -6.32
N LEU A 40 1.39 10.28 -7.32
CA LEU A 40 0.19 11.06 -7.64
C LEU A 40 -0.49 10.69 -8.97
N GLN A 41 0.02 9.67 -9.67
CA GLN A 41 -0.49 9.27 -10.99
C GLN A 41 -1.03 7.83 -11.01
N GLY A 42 -0.85 7.09 -9.91
CA GLY A 42 -1.31 5.72 -9.76
C GLY A 42 -2.81 5.58 -9.49
N ILE A 43 -3.23 4.32 -9.32
CA ILE A 43 -4.61 3.96 -8.96
C ILE A 43 -4.93 4.35 -7.51
N GLY A 44 -6.22 4.31 -7.15
CA GLY A 44 -6.66 4.57 -5.78
C GLY A 44 -6.95 6.03 -5.46
N LYS A 45 -6.95 6.91 -6.48
CA LYS A 45 -7.20 8.36 -6.36
C LYS A 45 -6.22 9.02 -5.39
N PRO A 46 -4.91 9.01 -5.71
CA PRO A 46 -3.91 9.61 -4.84
C PRO A 46 -4.12 11.12 -4.75
N GLU A 47 -4.03 11.64 -3.53
CA GLU A 47 -4.21 13.06 -3.22
C GLU A 47 -3.11 13.50 -2.23
N PRO A 48 -2.54 14.72 -2.38
CA PRO A 48 -1.52 15.22 -1.47
C PRO A 48 -2.12 15.49 -0.08
N LEU A 49 -1.41 15.07 0.97
CA LEU A 49 -1.78 15.35 2.36
C LEU A 49 -1.37 16.79 2.73
N LYS A 50 -2.07 17.40 3.69
CA LYS A 50 -1.80 18.74 4.25
C LYS A 50 -1.30 18.65 5.69
#